data_AF-A0A399YN18-F1
#
_entry.id   AF-A0A399YN18-F1
#
_cell.length_a   1.000
_cell.length_b   1.000
_cell.length_c   1.000
_cell.angle_alpha   90.00
_cell.angle_beta   90.00
_cell.angle_gamma   90.00
#
_symmetry.space_group_name_H-M   'P 1'
#
loop_
_entity.id
_entity.type
_entity.pdbx_description
1 polymer ?
#
loop_
_entity_poly.entity_id
_entity_poly.type
_entity_poly.pdbx_seq_one_letter_code
_entity_poly.pdbx_strand_id
1 'polypeptide(L)'
;MDGVTTSPTSTVSFNLHEQIDSYTASTENSFWFIMNPLIISNGSWDSLTPEQQKMVEDVAEELQPEAYAMADEDEAAATAFLKEAGVDVVEMDDQAFEKWQELSKETAWKTFAERVPEGQRLLDEAQSAGQ
;
A
#
# COMPACT_ATOMS: atom_id res chain seq x y z
N MET A 1 -2.03 16.94 14.97
CA MET A 1 -1.41 16.27 13.81
C MET A 1 -1.97 16.99 12.61
N ASP A 2 -1.10 17.42 11.70
CA ASP A 2 -1.49 18.33 10.60
C ASP A 2 -1.64 17.60 9.25
N GLY A 3 -1.37 16.29 9.23
CA GLY A 3 -1.55 15.43 8.08
C GLY A 3 -1.38 13.95 8.46
N VAL A 4 -1.97 13.07 7.67
CA VAL A 4 -1.91 11.61 7.85
C VAL A 4 -1.73 10.96 6.48
N THR A 5 -0.93 9.89 6.42
CA THR A 5 -0.77 9.06 5.22
C THR A 5 -1.42 7.70 5.47
N THR A 6 -2.36 7.31 4.62
CA THR A 6 -3.05 6.02 4.68
C THR A 6 -3.62 5.65 3.31
N SER A 7 -4.22 4.46 3.18
CA SER A 7 -4.82 4.02 1.91
C SER A 7 -6.10 4.78 1.58
N PRO A 8 -6.50 4.87 0.31
CA PRO A 8 -7.75 5.51 -0.12
C PRO A 8 -8.97 4.88 0.55
N THR A 9 -9.00 3.53 0.59
CA THR A 9 -10.02 2.75 1.30
C THR A 9 -10.13 3.15 2.77
N SER A 10 -9.00 3.40 3.45
CA SER A 10 -8.99 3.85 4.85
C SER A 10 -9.46 5.29 4.99
N THR A 11 -9.07 6.19 4.08
CA THR A 11 -9.49 7.60 4.07
C THR A 11 -11.01 7.71 4.02
N VAL A 12 -11.65 6.91 3.17
CA VAL A 12 -13.12 6.86 3.07
C VAL A 12 -13.74 6.15 4.27
N SER A 13 -13.31 4.92 4.60
CA SER A 13 -13.96 4.11 5.65
C SER A 13 -13.84 4.68 7.05
N PHE A 14 -12.82 5.51 7.33
CA PHE A 14 -12.68 6.24 8.59
C PHE A 14 -13.33 7.63 8.59
N ASN A 15 -14.05 7.99 7.52
CA ASN A 15 -14.67 9.30 7.33
C ASN A 15 -13.67 10.46 7.47
N LEU A 16 -12.43 10.31 6.98
CA LEU A 16 -11.40 11.34 7.16
C LEU A 16 -11.75 12.65 6.44
N HIS A 17 -12.60 12.60 5.41
CA HIS A 17 -13.16 13.78 4.74
C HIS A 17 -13.84 14.78 5.68
N GLU A 18 -14.29 14.36 6.86
CA GLU A 18 -14.85 15.26 7.88
C GLU A 18 -13.77 16.09 8.60
N GLN A 19 -12.49 15.68 8.48
CA GLN A 19 -11.38 16.15 9.30
C GLN A 19 -10.19 16.69 8.49
N ILE A 20 -10.23 16.59 7.15
CA ILE A 20 -9.15 17.03 6.26
C ILE A 20 -9.67 18.07 5.29
N ASP A 21 -8.84 19.08 5.02
CA ASP A 21 -9.15 20.10 4.01
C ASP A 21 -8.64 19.71 2.61
N SER A 22 -7.61 18.86 2.54
CA SER A 22 -7.00 18.42 1.29
C SER A 22 -6.58 16.94 1.32
N TYR A 23 -6.43 16.36 0.13
CA TYR A 23 -6.02 14.98 -0.10
C TYR A 23 -5.08 14.90 -1.31
N THR A 24 -3.93 14.25 -1.16
CA THR A 24 -3.04 13.93 -2.28
C THR A 24 -3.37 12.54 -2.79
N ALA A 25 -3.94 12.45 -3.99
CA ALA A 25 -4.33 11.19 -4.61
C ALA A 25 -3.12 10.36 -5.03
N SER A 26 -3.25 9.03 -4.97
CA SER A 26 -2.21 8.10 -5.42
C SER A 26 -2.48 7.68 -6.86
N THR A 27 -2.37 8.63 -7.79
CA THR A 27 -2.62 8.39 -9.23
C THR A 27 -1.33 8.00 -9.96
N GLU A 28 -0.82 8.86 -10.83
CA GLU A 28 0.39 8.57 -11.62
C GLU A 28 1.63 8.42 -10.72
N ASN A 29 1.73 9.27 -9.69
CA ASN A 29 2.81 9.24 -8.72
C ASN A 29 2.26 9.03 -7.31
N SER A 30 2.87 8.09 -6.58
CA SER A 30 2.69 7.93 -5.14
C SER A 30 3.94 7.37 -4.50
N PHE A 31 4.32 7.87 -3.32
CA PHE A 31 5.41 7.30 -2.52
C PHE A 31 4.93 6.30 -1.47
N TRP A 32 3.60 6.17 -1.31
CA TRP A 32 3.01 5.42 -0.20
C TRP A 32 2.33 4.16 -0.72
N PHE A 33 2.99 3.02 -0.53
CA PHE A 33 2.44 1.69 -0.77
C PHE A 33 2.60 0.86 0.50
N ILE A 34 1.53 0.17 0.89
CA ILE A 34 1.52 -0.68 2.08
C ILE A 34 1.10 -2.10 1.71
N MET A 35 1.88 -3.08 2.18
CA MET A 35 1.53 -4.49 2.05
C MET A 35 0.51 -4.84 3.15
N ASN A 36 -0.73 -5.16 2.77
CA ASN A 36 -1.81 -5.59 3.66
C ASN A 36 -2.20 -7.05 3.38
N PRO A 37 -1.37 -8.03 3.80
CA PRO A 37 -1.61 -9.42 3.45
C PRO A 37 -2.72 -10.03 4.31
N LEU A 38 -3.47 -10.97 3.72
CA LEU A 38 -4.22 -11.95 4.51
C LEU A 38 -3.22 -12.94 5.10
N ILE A 39 -3.20 -13.05 6.43
CA ILE A 39 -2.29 -13.94 7.16
C ILE A 39 -3.06 -14.92 8.03
N ILE A 40 -2.57 -16.16 8.09
CA ILE A 40 -3.06 -17.21 8.99
C ILE A 40 -1.98 -17.57 10.00
N SER A 41 -2.38 -17.89 11.24
CA SER A 41 -1.42 -18.35 12.25
C SER A 41 -0.83 -19.71 11.87
N ASN A 42 0.47 -19.92 12.13
CA ASN A 42 1.12 -21.21 11.85
C ASN A 42 0.40 -22.38 12.54
N GLY A 43 -0.01 -22.21 13.81
CA GLY A 43 -0.72 -23.27 14.53
C GLY A 43 -2.07 -23.64 13.89
N SER A 44 -2.80 -22.66 13.36
CA SER A 44 -4.03 -22.91 12.60
C SER A 44 -3.72 -23.60 11.27
N TRP A 45 -2.72 -23.10 10.55
CA TRP A 45 -2.28 -23.66 9.27
C TRP A 45 -1.86 -25.13 9.39
N ASP A 46 -1.04 -25.44 10.37
CA ASP A 46 -0.50 -26.79 10.63
C ASP A 46 -1.60 -27.77 11.10
N SER A 47 -2.73 -27.26 11.59
CA SER A 47 -3.87 -28.09 12.00
C SER A 47 -4.79 -28.50 10.84
N LEU A 48 -4.66 -27.84 9.68
CA LEU A 48 -5.42 -28.16 8.48
C LEU A 48 -4.91 -29.44 7.84
N THR A 49 -5.80 -30.17 7.16
CA THR A 49 -5.38 -31.27 6.30
C THR A 49 -4.64 -30.73 5.06
N PRO A 50 -3.82 -31.54 4.36
CA PRO A 50 -3.18 -31.10 3.13
C PRO A 50 -4.18 -30.61 2.05
N GLU A 51 -5.38 -31.20 2.01
CA GLU A 51 -6.44 -30.77 1.09
C GLU A 51 -7.00 -29.38 1.48
N GLN A 52 -7.16 -29.11 2.77
CA GLN A 52 -7.60 -27.80 3.26
C GLN A 52 -6.53 -26.71 3.05
N GLN A 53 -5.26 -27.03 3.29
CA GLN A 53 -4.15 -26.12 3.00
C GLN A 53 -4.14 -25.73 1.53
N LYS A 54 -4.22 -26.73 0.64
CA LYS A 54 -4.30 -26.49 -0.80
C LYS A 54 -5.49 -25.62 -1.17
N MET A 55 -6.66 -25.84 -0.58
CA MET A 55 -7.85 -25.03 -0.87
C MET A 55 -7.66 -23.56 -0.47
N VAL A 56 -7.02 -23.30 0.67
CA VAL A 56 -6.72 -21.92 1.10
C VAL A 56 -5.71 -21.26 0.16
N GLU A 57 -4.65 -21.96 -0.25
CA GLU A 57 -3.68 -21.48 -1.23
C GLU A 57 -4.36 -21.16 -2.57
N ASP A 58 -5.15 -22.09 -3.10
CA ASP A 58 -5.84 -21.94 -4.38
C ASP A 58 -6.79 -20.71 -4.35
N VAL A 59 -7.56 -20.51 -3.28
CA VAL A 59 -8.44 -19.34 -3.13
C VAL A 59 -7.65 -18.04 -2.91
N ALA A 60 -6.54 -18.08 -2.17
CA ALA A 60 -5.70 -16.90 -1.99
C ALA A 60 -5.07 -16.44 -3.32
N GLU A 61 -4.63 -17.38 -4.16
CA GLU A 61 -4.11 -17.10 -5.49
C GLU A 61 -5.19 -16.53 -6.41
N GLU A 62 -6.43 -17.04 -6.33
CA GLU A 62 -7.58 -16.52 -7.09
C GLU A 62 -7.96 -15.10 -6.70
N LEU A 63 -7.96 -14.79 -5.40
CA LEU A 63 -8.40 -13.48 -4.89
C LEU A 63 -7.34 -12.38 -5.04
N GLN A 64 -6.06 -12.71 -5.17
CA GLN A 64 -4.99 -11.71 -5.18
C GLN A 64 -5.09 -10.74 -6.38
N PRO A 65 -5.31 -11.18 -7.64
CA PRO A 65 -5.55 -10.27 -8.75
C PRO A 65 -6.80 -9.39 -8.56
N GLU A 66 -7.86 -9.94 -7.99
CA GLU A 66 -9.08 -9.19 -7.68
C GLU A 66 -8.82 -8.10 -6.64
N ALA A 67 -8.01 -8.40 -5.62
CA ALA A 67 -7.62 -7.41 -4.61
C ALA A 67 -6.86 -6.22 -5.21
N TYR A 68 -5.99 -6.45 -6.21
CA TYR A 68 -5.32 -5.36 -6.92
C TYR A 68 -6.30 -4.53 -7.76
N ALA A 69 -7.18 -5.20 -8.51
CA ALA A 69 -8.19 -4.49 -9.30
C ALA A 69 -9.14 -3.65 -8.42
N MET A 70 -9.57 -4.19 -7.29
CA MET A 70 -10.38 -3.45 -6.32
C MET A 70 -9.63 -2.28 -5.71
N ALA A 71 -8.31 -2.39 -5.47
CA ALA A 71 -7.52 -1.27 -4.97
C ALA A 71 -7.47 -0.09 -5.95
N ASP A 72 -7.34 -0.38 -7.26
CA ASP A 72 -7.38 0.64 -8.31
C ASP A 72 -8.78 1.28 -8.42
N GLU A 73 -9.85 0.47 -8.31
CA GLU A 73 -11.23 0.97 -8.28
C GLU A 73 -11.51 1.84 -7.05
N ASP A 74 -11.01 1.44 -5.88
CA ASP A 74 -11.12 2.18 -4.62
C ASP A 74 -10.42 3.53 -4.68
N GLU A 75 -9.23 3.64 -5.31
CA GLU A 75 -8.56 4.94 -5.51
C GLU A 75 -9.44 5.89 -6.32
N ALA A 76 -9.98 5.42 -7.45
CA ALA A 76 -10.85 6.24 -8.30
C ALA A 76 -12.14 6.65 -7.58
N ALA A 77 -12.77 5.71 -6.86
CA ALA A 77 -14.00 5.96 -6.11
C ALA A 77 -13.77 6.92 -4.93
N ALA A 78 -12.69 6.71 -4.16
CA ALA A 78 -12.33 7.57 -3.04
C ALA A 78 -12.04 9.00 -3.50
N THR A 79 -11.26 9.16 -4.58
CA THR A 79 -10.96 10.48 -5.16
C THR A 79 -12.23 11.20 -5.61
N ALA A 80 -13.17 10.50 -6.26
CA ALA A 80 -14.44 11.08 -6.67
C ALA A 80 -15.29 11.51 -5.47
N PHE A 81 -15.42 10.64 -4.47
CA PHE A 81 -16.15 10.92 -3.24
C PHE A 81 -15.58 12.12 -2.47
N LEU A 82 -14.25 12.20 -2.35
CA LEU A 82 -13.58 13.30 -1.63
C LEU A 82 -13.80 14.64 -2.33
N LYS A 83 -13.75 14.68 -3.67
CA LYS A 83 -14.09 15.87 -4.45
C LYS A 83 -15.54 16.30 -4.23
N GLU A 84 -16.48 15.36 -4.20
CA GLU A 84 -17.89 15.65 -3.91
C GLU A 84 -18.11 16.17 -2.48
N ALA A 85 -17.35 15.64 -1.52
CA ALA A 85 -17.33 16.11 -0.14
C ALA A 85 -16.68 17.49 0.06
N GLY A 86 -16.11 18.09 -1.00
CA GLY A 86 -15.49 19.41 -0.97
C GLY A 86 -14.04 19.43 -0.50
N VAL A 87 -13.38 18.26 -0.42
CA VAL A 87 -11.95 18.16 -0.12
C VAL A 87 -11.14 18.59 -1.33
N ASP A 88 -10.09 19.39 -1.12
CA ASP A 88 -9.16 19.77 -2.19
C ASP A 88 -8.27 18.58 -2.58
N VAL A 89 -8.62 17.92 -3.68
CA VAL A 89 -7.86 16.78 -4.19
C VAL A 89 -6.78 17.24 -5.17
N VAL A 90 -5.53 16.95 -4.82
CA VAL A 90 -4.33 17.25 -5.61
C VAL A 90 -3.58 15.98 -5.98
N GLU A 91 -2.70 16.06 -6.98
CA GLU A 91 -1.83 14.96 -7.41
C GLU A 91 -0.37 15.29 -7.12
N MET A 92 0.46 14.24 -6.98
CA MET A 92 1.90 14.39 -6.81
C MET A 92 2.58 14.59 -8.17
N ASP A 93 3.36 15.66 -8.30
CA ASP A 93 4.19 15.86 -9.48
C ASP A 93 5.49 15.03 -9.43
N ASP A 94 6.12 14.88 -10.59
CA ASP A 94 7.36 14.10 -10.74
C ASP A 94 8.49 14.62 -9.85
N GLN A 95 8.57 15.95 -9.67
CA GLN A 95 9.63 16.55 -8.86
C GLN A 95 9.47 16.19 -7.37
N ALA A 96 8.23 16.21 -6.86
CA ALA A 96 7.92 15.79 -5.50
C ALA A 96 8.16 14.30 -5.33
N PHE A 97 7.78 13.49 -6.32
CA PHE A 97 8.01 12.04 -6.30
C PHE A 97 9.51 11.69 -6.27
N GLU A 98 10.32 12.28 -7.15
CA GLU A 98 11.77 12.11 -7.18
C GLU A 98 12.41 12.48 -5.82
N LYS A 99 12.00 13.61 -5.22
CA LYS A 99 12.47 14.01 -3.88
C LYS A 99 12.16 12.97 -2.81
N TRP A 100 10.97 12.36 -2.84
CA TRP A 100 10.62 11.27 -1.91
C TRP A 100 11.47 10.03 -2.12
N GLN A 101 11.74 9.65 -3.37
CA GLN A 101 12.60 8.51 -3.68
C GLN A 101 14.05 8.73 -3.23
N GLU A 102 14.62 9.90 -3.53
CA GLU A 102 15.99 10.25 -3.12
C GLU A 102 16.13 10.27 -1.60
N LEU A 103 15.18 10.91 -0.89
CA LEU A 103 15.17 10.92 0.56
C LEU A 103 15.08 9.50 1.14
N SER A 104 14.27 8.63 0.54
CA SER A 104 14.11 7.23 0.97
C SER A 104 15.42 6.44 0.82
N LYS A 105 16.15 6.61 -0.30
CA LYS A 105 17.48 6.03 -0.52
C LYS A 105 18.50 6.50 0.52
N GLU A 106 18.45 7.77 0.88
CA GLU A 106 19.40 8.36 1.82
C GLU A 106 19.14 8.03 3.28
N THR A 107 17.90 7.68 3.63
CA THR A 107 17.43 7.51 5.02
C THR A 107 16.85 6.12 5.30
N ALA A 108 15.62 5.87 4.88
CA ALA A 108 14.85 4.68 5.21
C ALA A 108 15.51 3.40 4.69
N TRP A 109 16.04 3.41 3.46
CA TRP A 109 16.67 2.24 2.86
C TRP A 109 17.98 1.86 3.57
N LYS A 110 18.82 2.84 3.92
CA LYS A 110 20.03 2.58 4.73
C LYS A 110 19.65 1.98 6.09
N THR A 111 18.65 2.57 6.75
CA THR A 111 18.16 2.08 8.04
C THR A 111 17.61 0.65 7.93
N PHE A 112 16.90 0.33 6.85
CA PHE A 112 16.37 -1.00 6.58
C PHE A 112 17.51 -2.01 6.35
N ALA A 113 18.47 -1.69 5.49
CA ALA A 113 19.63 -2.53 5.21
C ALA A 113 20.45 -2.86 6.47
N GLU A 114 20.60 -1.90 7.37
CA GLU A 114 21.36 -2.06 8.62
C GLU A 114 20.60 -2.84 9.70
N ARG A 115 19.28 -2.67 9.79
CA ARG A 115 18.47 -3.17 10.93
C ARG A 115 17.72 -4.46 10.64
N VAL A 116 17.45 -4.76 9.37
CA VAL A 116 16.70 -5.95 8.97
C VAL A 116 17.69 -7.02 8.55
N PRO A 117 17.63 -8.23 9.14
CA PRO A 117 18.40 -9.37 8.64
C PRO A 117 18.14 -9.58 7.14
N GLU A 118 19.20 -9.73 6.35
CA GLU A 118 19.11 -9.78 4.88
C GLU A 118 18.53 -8.51 4.23
N GLY A 119 18.49 -7.37 4.95
CA GLY A 119 17.85 -6.14 4.49
C GLY A 119 18.42 -5.61 3.19
N GLN A 120 19.75 -5.63 3.02
CA GLN A 120 20.37 -5.23 1.75
C GLN A 120 19.96 -6.16 0.59
N ARG A 121 19.96 -7.48 0.81
CA ARG A 121 19.56 -8.46 -0.22
C ARG A 121 18.11 -8.23 -0.66
N LEU A 122 17.20 -8.00 0.30
CA LEU A 122 15.79 -7.73 0.02
C LEU A 122 15.60 -6.41 -0.75
N LEU A 123 16.39 -5.36 -0.44
CA LEU A 123 16.36 -4.11 -1.20
C LEU A 123 16.84 -4.31 -2.64
N ASP A 124 17.94 -5.04 -2.84
CA ASP A 124 18.50 -5.31 -4.16
C ASP A 124 17.51 -6.13 -5.03
N GLU A 125 16.81 -7.10 -4.42
CA GLU A 125 15.75 -7.89 -5.07
C GLU A 125 14.55 -7.02 -5.44
N ALA A 126 14.06 -6.17 -4.53
CA ALA A 126 12.94 -5.27 -4.80
C ALA A 126 13.27 -4.27 -5.92
N GLN A 127 14.49 -3.75 -5.97
CA GLN A 127 14.94 -2.85 -7.05
C GLN A 127 15.04 -3.55 -8.40
N SER A 128 15.42 -4.83 -8.42
CA SER A 128 15.53 -5.61 -9.65
C SER A 128 14.16 -6.02 -10.21
N ALA A 129 13.17 -6.18 -9.35
CA ALA A 129 11.79 -6.50 -9.73
C ALA A 129 10.99 -5.28 -10.27
N GLY A 130 11.45 -4.06 -9.98
CA GLY A 130 10.84 -2.81 -10.46
C GLY A 130 11.43 -2.25 -11.76
N GLN A 131 12.35 -2.97 -12.42
CA GLN A 131 12.86 -2.67 -13.77
C GLN A 131 12.17 -3.55 -14.81
#